data_AF-A0A2E3CSZ9-F1
#
_entry.id   AF-A0A2E3CSZ9-F1
#
_cell.length_a   1.000
_cell.length_b   1.000
_cell.length_c   1.000
_cell.angle_alpha   90.00
_cell.angle_beta   90.00
_cell.angle_gamma   90.00
#
_symmetry.space_group_name_H-M   'P 1'
#
loop_
_entity.id
_entity.type
_entity.pdbx_description
1 polymer ?
#
loop_
_entity_poly.entity_id
_entity_poly.type
_entity_poly.pdbx_seq_one_letter_code
_entity_poly.pdbx_strand_id
1 'polypeptide(L)'
;MLAYFRGVSIVLFGSIYYRALPYDLLGSFASRIFPLLLLVALVGGGLGIANEKKYGFRLALSAAIYSVVATLWIGTRYPVELLGFLLRLMFDIVLLVLLLHPQSKEYRRIWFS
;
A
#
# COMPACT_ATOMS: atom_id res chain seq x y z
N MET A 1 5.82 -5.96 -10.32
CA MET A 1 5.01 -5.00 -11.13
C MET A 1 3.86 -4.36 -10.35
N LEU A 2 3.03 -5.12 -9.64
CA LEU A 2 1.86 -4.56 -8.95
C LEU A 2 2.19 -3.45 -7.93
N ALA A 3 3.24 -3.59 -7.12
CA ALA A 3 3.66 -2.56 -6.16
C ALA A 3 4.02 -1.21 -6.84
N TYR A 4 4.69 -1.26 -8.00
CA TYR A 4 5.00 -0.06 -8.80
C TYR A 4 3.74 0.57 -9.39
N PHE A 5 2.84 -0.25 -9.94
CA PHE A 5 1.54 0.22 -10.44
C PHE A 5 0.73 0.90 -9.31
N ARG A 6 0.74 0.33 -8.10
CA ARG A 6 0.11 0.95 -6.92
C ARG A 6 0.77 2.28 -6.56
N GLY A 7 2.11 2.33 -6.52
CA GLY A 7 2.87 3.57 -6.31
C GLY A 7 2.47 4.68 -7.27
N VAL A 8 2.41 4.37 -8.57
CA VAL A 8 2.01 5.33 -9.61
C VAL A 8 0.53 5.73 -9.47
N SER A 9 -0.35 4.78 -9.15
CA SER A 9 -1.79 5.06 -8.98
C SER A 9 -2.09 5.99 -7.79
N ILE A 10 -1.24 6.03 -6.77
CA ILE A 10 -1.34 6.98 -5.65
C ILE A 10 -1.14 8.42 -6.15
N VAL A 11 -0.20 8.61 -7.06
CA VAL A 11 0.12 9.92 -7.66
C VAL A 11 -0.98 10.34 -8.63
N LEU A 12 -1.46 9.42 -9.47
CA LEU A 12 -2.41 9.71 -10.55
C LEU A 12 -3.87 9.78 -10.10
N PHE A 13 -4.33 8.88 -9.23
CA PHE A 13 -5.75 8.66 -8.93
C PHE A 13 -6.13 9.00 -7.49
N GLY A 14 -5.40 9.92 -6.87
CA GLY A 14 -5.86 10.58 -5.67
C GLY A 14 -5.29 10.01 -4.38
N SER A 15 -4.56 10.89 -3.73
CA SER A 15 -4.07 10.79 -2.36
C SER A 15 -5.19 10.68 -1.33
N ILE A 16 -6.42 11.15 -1.63
CA ILE A 16 -7.54 11.29 -0.69
C ILE A 16 -7.75 10.04 0.19
N TYR A 17 -7.77 8.86 -0.42
CA TYR A 17 -7.92 7.57 0.29
C TYR A 17 -6.83 7.33 1.35
N TYR A 18 -5.60 7.71 1.05
CA TYR A 18 -4.44 7.56 1.95
C TYR A 18 -4.19 8.79 2.82
N ARG A 19 -5.04 9.82 2.71
CA ARG A 19 -4.99 11.03 3.52
C ARG A 19 -6.05 11.06 4.58
N ALA A 20 -7.22 10.44 4.33
CA ALA A 20 -8.35 10.42 5.25
C ALA A 20 -7.99 9.81 6.61
N LEU A 21 -7.41 8.61 6.64
CA LEU A 21 -7.02 7.96 7.90
C LEU A 21 -6.02 8.80 8.72
N PRO A 22 -4.89 9.28 8.15
CA PRO A 22 -3.97 10.14 8.91
C PRO A 22 -4.57 11.48 9.29
N TYR A 23 -5.46 12.04 8.47
CA TYR A 23 -6.16 13.28 8.78
C TYR A 23 -7.03 13.12 10.03
N ASP A 24 -7.82 12.05 10.09
CA ASP A 24 -8.74 11.78 11.20
C ASP A 24 -8.01 11.45 12.51
N LEU A 25 -6.84 10.80 12.44
CA LEU A 25 -6.10 10.35 13.62
C LEU A 25 -5.02 11.32 14.10
N LEU A 26 -4.33 12.00 13.18
CA LEU A 26 -3.09 12.75 13.44
C LEU A 26 -3.15 14.19 12.92
N GLY A 27 -4.22 14.56 12.22
CA GLY A 27 -4.45 15.91 11.71
C GLY A 27 -3.84 16.21 10.34
N SER A 28 -3.96 17.47 9.96
CA SER A 28 -3.71 17.96 8.59
C SER A 28 -2.27 17.80 8.13
N PHE A 29 -1.29 17.95 9.02
CA PHE A 29 0.13 17.78 8.70
C PHE A 29 0.46 16.34 8.31
N ALA A 30 0.06 15.37 9.14
CA ALA A 30 0.26 13.95 8.87
C ALA A 30 -0.42 13.51 7.56
N SER A 31 -1.62 14.04 7.29
CA SER A 31 -2.33 13.77 6.03
C SER A 31 -1.54 14.15 4.78
N ARG A 32 -0.56 15.06 4.84
CA ARG A 32 0.24 15.44 3.66
C ARG A 32 1.45 14.55 3.47
N ILE A 33 1.99 14.00 4.56
CA ILE A 33 3.23 13.22 4.56
C ILE A 33 2.97 11.75 4.26
N PHE A 34 1.90 11.17 4.80
CA PHE A 34 1.61 9.74 4.67
C PHE A 34 1.56 9.22 3.23
N PRO A 35 0.95 9.90 2.25
CA PRO A 35 0.98 9.45 0.86
C PRO A 35 2.40 9.40 0.27
N LEU A 36 3.28 10.31 0.69
CA LEU A 36 4.69 10.32 0.26
C LEU A 36 5.45 9.14 0.88
N LEU A 37 5.24 8.89 2.17
CA LEU A 37 5.79 7.70 2.84
C LEU A 37 5.30 6.41 2.19
N LEU A 38 4.02 6.35 1.83
CA LEU A 38 3.43 5.20 1.15
C LEU A 38 4.06 4.97 -0.23
N LEU A 39 4.27 6.06 -1.00
CA LEU A 39 4.94 6.01 -2.29
C LEU A 39 6.37 5.48 -2.14
N VAL A 40 7.15 6.03 -1.20
CA VAL A 40 8.51 5.57 -0.93
C VAL A 40 8.52 4.12 -0.47
N ALA A 41 7.57 3.70 0.36
CA ALA A 41 7.48 2.32 0.84
C ALA A 41 7.08 1.32 -0.26
N LEU A 42 6.18 1.69 -1.17
CA LEU A 42 5.77 0.81 -2.29
C LEU A 42 6.85 0.72 -3.38
N VAL A 43 7.42 1.86 -3.78
CA VAL A 43 8.47 1.91 -4.79
C VAL A 43 9.77 1.34 -4.23
N GLY A 44 10.20 1.83 -3.07
CA GLY A 44 11.40 1.34 -2.37
C GLY A 44 11.26 -0.10 -1.90
N GLY A 45 10.07 -0.52 -1.47
CA GLY A 45 9.78 -1.92 -1.16
C GLY A 45 9.86 -2.80 -2.40
N GLY A 46 9.31 -2.35 -3.53
CA GLY A 46 9.45 -3.04 -4.83
C GLY A 46 10.90 -3.17 -5.28
N LEU A 47 11.70 -2.10 -5.16
CA LEU A 47 13.13 -2.10 -5.49
C LEU A 47 13.91 -3.00 -4.54
N GLY A 48 13.58 -2.98 -3.25
CA GLY A 48 14.23 -3.84 -2.27
C GLY A 48 13.91 -5.32 -2.47
N ILE A 49 12.67 -5.65 -2.85
CA ILE A 49 12.28 -7.01 -3.27
C ILE A 49 13.07 -7.44 -4.51
N ALA A 50 13.23 -6.56 -5.50
CA ALA A 50 14.01 -6.84 -6.70
C ALA A 50 15.52 -7.04 -6.43
N ASN A 51 16.04 -6.42 -5.36
CA ASN A 51 17.42 -6.59 -4.89
C ASN A 51 17.54 -7.63 -3.76
N GLU A 52 16.54 -8.50 -3.58
CA GLU A 52 16.54 -9.61 -2.62
C GLU A 52 16.78 -9.18 -1.15
N LYS A 53 16.37 -7.95 -0.80
CA LYS A 53 16.52 -7.41 0.56
C LYS A 53 15.30 -7.71 1.41
N LYS A 54 15.53 -8.31 2.59
CA LYS A 54 14.49 -8.53 3.63
C LYS A 54 13.74 -7.26 4.01
N TYR A 55 14.44 -6.12 4.11
CA TYR A 55 13.83 -4.83 4.42
C TYR A 55 12.87 -4.34 3.33
N GLY A 56 13.17 -4.61 2.05
CA GLY A 56 12.28 -4.28 0.93
C GLY A 56 10.94 -4.99 1.03
N PHE A 57 10.98 -6.28 1.37
CA PHE A 57 9.76 -7.05 1.62
C PHE A 57 8.95 -6.49 2.78
N ARG A 58 9.61 -6.14 3.90
CA ARG A 58 8.92 -5.58 5.08
C ARG A 58 8.27 -4.23 4.77
N LEU A 59 8.94 -3.37 3.99
CA LEU A 59 8.40 -2.08 3.55
C LEU A 59 7.20 -2.23 2.61
N ALA A 60 7.30 -3.12 1.62
CA ALA A 60 6.19 -3.40 0.72
C ALA A 60 4.97 -3.99 1.47
N LEU A 61 5.23 -4.88 2.42
CA LEU A 61 4.18 -5.50 3.23
C LEU A 61 3.49 -4.49 4.14
N SER A 62 4.25 -3.65 4.85
CA SER A 62 3.64 -2.62 5.71
C SER A 62 2.82 -1.62 4.90
N ALA A 63 3.30 -1.22 3.72
CA ALA A 63 2.56 -0.35 2.82
C ALA A 63 1.28 -0.99 2.27
N ALA A 64 1.33 -2.28 1.94
CA ALA A 64 0.15 -3.02 1.49
C ALA A 64 -0.91 -3.13 2.59
N ILE A 65 -0.50 -3.48 3.82
CA ILE A 65 -1.40 -3.51 4.99
C ILE A 65 -2.04 -2.14 5.20
N TYR A 66 -1.23 -1.08 5.24
CA TYR A 66 -1.74 0.27 5.41
C TYR A 66 -2.75 0.64 4.32
N SER A 67 -2.47 0.27 3.06
CA SER A 67 -3.35 0.61 1.94
C SER A 67 -4.75 0.00 2.10
N VAL A 68 -4.83 -1.26 2.52
CA VAL A 68 -6.12 -1.92 2.84
C VAL A 68 -6.84 -1.18 3.96
N VAL A 69 -6.14 -0.89 5.08
CA VAL A 69 -6.75 -0.23 6.24
C VAL A 69 -7.24 1.17 5.90
N ALA A 70 -6.46 1.96 5.17
CA ALA A 70 -6.82 3.31 4.77
C ALA A 70 -8.01 3.32 3.80
N THR A 71 -8.06 2.37 2.86
CA THR A 71 -9.20 2.20 1.95
C THR A 71 -10.46 1.82 2.74
N LEU A 72 -10.40 0.86 3.67
CA LEU A 72 -11.55 0.51 4.51
C LEU A 72 -12.01 1.67 5.39
N TRP A 73 -11.07 2.44 5.94
CA TRP A 73 -11.37 3.60 6.77
C TRP A 73 -12.25 4.61 6.04
N ILE A 74 -11.90 4.97 4.80
CA ILE A 74 -12.70 5.92 4.04
C ILE A 74 -14.11 5.39 3.76
N GLY A 75 -14.24 4.09 3.46
CA GLY A 75 -15.53 3.45 3.15
C GLY A 75 -16.48 3.40 4.35
N THR A 76 -15.95 3.46 5.58
CA THR A 76 -16.75 3.51 6.80
C THR A 76 -17.11 4.91 7.28
N ARG A 77 -16.37 5.94 6.85
CA ARG A 77 -16.45 7.30 7.41
C ARG A 77 -17.00 8.35 6.45
N TYR A 78 -16.89 8.12 5.15
CA TYR A 78 -17.21 9.11 4.12
C TYR A 78 -18.13 8.50 3.05
N PRO A 79 -18.99 9.32 2.40
CA PRO A 79 -19.70 8.87 1.22
C PRO A 79 -18.69 8.60 0.09
N VAL A 80 -18.68 7.38 -0.42
CA VAL A 80 -17.79 6.94 -1.49
C VAL A 80 -18.59 6.35 -2.66
N GLU A 81 -18.09 6.57 -3.87
CA GLU A 81 -18.61 5.87 -5.05
C GLU A 81 -18.27 4.38 -4.95
N LEU A 82 -19.30 3.53 -4.99
CA LEU A 82 -19.17 2.10 -4.70
C LEU A 82 -18.21 1.38 -5.65
N LEU A 83 -18.31 1.62 -6.95
CA LEU A 83 -17.46 0.95 -7.95
C LEU A 83 -15.98 1.32 -7.76
N GLY A 84 -15.68 2.62 -7.64
CA GLY A 84 -14.32 3.09 -7.40
C GLY A 84 -13.72 2.56 -6.08
N PHE A 85 -14.52 2.53 -5.02
CA PHE A 85 -14.13 1.95 -3.74
C PHE A 85 -13.80 0.46 -3.85
N LEU A 86 -14.69 -0.35 -4.45
CA LEU A 86 -14.49 -1.79 -4.59
C LEU A 86 -13.27 -2.12 -5.45
N LEU A 87 -13.08 -1.41 -6.56
CA LEU A 87 -11.91 -1.59 -7.42
C LEU A 87 -10.61 -1.26 -6.66
N ARG A 88 -10.57 -0.16 -5.91
CA ARG A 88 -9.42 0.22 -5.07
C ARG A 88 -9.11 -0.86 -4.04
N LEU A 89 -10.14 -1.31 -3.32
CA LEU A 89 -10.03 -2.31 -2.27
C LEU A 89 -9.54 -3.65 -2.84
N MET A 90 -10.03 -4.06 -4.01
CA MET A 90 -9.58 -5.25 -4.72
C MET A 90 -8.07 -5.21 -4.97
N PHE A 91 -7.54 -4.11 -5.51
CA PHE A 91 -6.10 -3.99 -5.76
C PHE A 91 -5.25 -3.99 -4.48
N ASP A 92 -5.74 -3.37 -3.40
CA ASP A 92 -5.06 -3.36 -2.11
C ASP A 92 -5.01 -4.76 -1.49
N ILE A 93 -6.13 -5.50 -1.53
CA ILE A 93 -6.21 -6.88 -1.05
C ILE A 93 -5.31 -7.79 -1.90
N VAL A 94 -5.37 -7.69 -3.22
CA VAL A 94 -4.54 -8.52 -4.11
C VAL A 94 -3.06 -8.30 -3.85
N LEU A 95 -2.60 -7.05 -3.66
CA LEU A 95 -1.20 -6.78 -3.32
C LEU A 95 -0.81 -7.44 -1.99
N LEU A 96 -1.65 -7.31 -0.96
CA LEU A 96 -1.39 -7.89 0.35
C LEU A 96 -1.35 -9.43 0.29
N VAL A 97 -2.31 -10.04 -0.41
CA VAL A 97 -2.40 -11.50 -0.59
C VAL A 97 -1.17 -12.01 -1.33
N LEU A 98 -0.76 -11.36 -2.42
CA LEU A 98 0.42 -11.75 -3.18
C LEU A 98 1.68 -11.71 -2.31
N LEU A 99 1.86 -10.69 -1.47
CA LEU A 99 3.02 -10.60 -0.58
C LEU A 99 3.00 -11.69 0.51
N LEU A 100 1.82 -12.04 1.02
CA LEU A 100 1.65 -13.06 2.07
C LEU A 100 1.59 -14.50 1.54
N HIS A 101 1.45 -14.67 0.22
CA HIS A 101 1.29 -15.96 -0.44
C HIS A 101 2.47 -16.90 -0.10
N PRO A 102 2.23 -18.22 0.11
CA PRO A 102 3.28 -19.19 0.43
C PRO A 102 4.45 -19.15 -0.56
N GLN A 103 4.16 -19.03 -1.85
CA GLN A 103 5.17 -18.92 -2.91
C GLN A 103 6.11 -17.72 -2.70
N SER A 104 5.59 -16.57 -2.26
CA SER A 104 6.40 -15.40 -1.94
C SER A 104 7.21 -15.58 -0.66
N LYS A 105 6.71 -16.36 0.31
CA LYS A 105 7.46 -16.71 1.53
C LYS A 105 8.62 -17.67 1.24
N GLU A 106 8.40 -18.65 0.38
CA GLU A 106 9.45 -19.60 -0.05
C GLU A 106 10.54 -18.89 -0.84
N TYR A 107 10.17 -18.06 -1.82
CA TYR A 107 11.13 -17.24 -2.55
C TYR A 107 11.95 -16.35 -1.61
N ARG A 108 11.28 -15.66 -0.68
CA ARG A 108 11.97 -14.86 0.35
C ARG A 108 12.91 -15.68 1.21
N ARG A 109 12.53 -16.90 1.62
CA ARG A 109 13.35 -17.75 2.48
C ARG A 109 14.66 -18.18 1.80
N ILE A 110 14.61 -18.41 0.49
CA ILE A 110 15.76 -18.93 -0.28
C ILE A 110 16.68 -17.79 -0.71
N TRP A 111 16.10 -16.71 -1.23
CA TRP A 111 16.86 -15.68 -1.94
C TRP A 111 17.19 -14.47 -1.08
N PHE A 112 16.39 -14.19 -0.04
CA PHE A 112 16.57 -12.92 0.67
C PHE A 112 17.63 -13.08 1.75
N SER A 113 18.71 -12.32 1.59
CA SER A 113 19.82 -12.25 2.55
C SER A 113 19.52 -11.27 3.68
#